data_AF-F3QLM0-F1
#
_entry.id   AF-F3QLM0-F1
#
_cell.length_a   1.000
_cell.length_b   1.000
_cell.length_c   1.000
_cell.angle_alpha   90.00
_cell.angle_beta   90.00
_cell.angle_gamma   90.00
#
_symmetry.space_group_name_H-M   'P 1'
#
loop_
_entity.id
_entity.type
_entity.pdbx_description
1 polymer ?
#
loop_
_entity_poly.entity_id
_entity_poly.type
_entity_poly.pdbx_seq_one_letter_code
_entity_poly.pdbx_strand_id
1 'polypeptide(L)'
;MEQNLRVFVLNKRGKPLMPCSPAKARHLLKEKKAIVKRRTPFTIQLTIATGESKQPVSLGVDAGYKHVGLSASTEKAELYASEVELRQDITDLLSARLALRRSRRNRKMRYRAPRFDNRIRTKRKGWLAPSVENRINAHLSRIEAVL
;
A
#
# COMPACT_ATOMS: atom_id res chain seq x y z
N MET A 1 0.02 -18.10 17.72
CA MET A 1 1.04 -17.20 17.16
C MET A 1 1.08 -15.97 18.05
N GLU A 2 2.18 -15.78 18.78
CA GLU A 2 2.35 -14.62 19.65
C GLU A 2 2.43 -13.36 18.77
N GLN A 3 1.35 -12.56 18.74
CA GLN A 3 1.39 -11.28 18.04
C GLN A 3 2.38 -10.38 18.78
N ASN A 4 3.56 -10.19 18.22
CA ASN A 4 4.57 -9.28 18.75
C ASN A 4 4.08 -7.84 18.51
N LEU A 5 3.10 -7.40 19.30
CA LEU A 5 2.43 -6.11 19.15
C LEU A 5 3.44 -5.01 19.49
N ARG A 6 3.98 -4.37 18.46
CA ARG A 6 4.89 -3.24 18.63
C ARG A 6 4.18 -1.92 18.42
N VAL A 7 4.64 -0.90 19.15
CA VAL A 7 4.17 0.48 18.99
C VAL A 7 5.21 1.27 18.21
N PHE A 8 4.78 1.87 17.10
CA PHE A 8 5.65 2.70 16.28
C PHE A 8 5.87 4.05 16.96
N VAL A 9 7.10 4.54 16.90
CA VAL A 9 7.51 5.76 17.61
C VAL A 9 8.06 6.77 16.61
N LEU A 10 7.58 8.00 16.70
CA LEU A 10 8.16 9.16 16.04
C LEU A 10 8.89 10.03 17.06
N ASN A 11 10.00 10.64 16.66
CA ASN A 11 10.66 11.64 17.48
C ASN A 11 9.87 12.98 17.48
N LYS A 12 10.34 13.95 18.27
CA LYS A 12 9.74 15.30 18.32
C LYS A 12 9.63 15.98 16.95
N ARG A 13 10.56 15.68 16.03
CA ARG A 13 10.63 16.21 14.65
C ARG A 13 9.78 15.43 13.64
N GLY A 14 9.04 14.42 14.08
CA GLY A 14 8.22 13.56 13.21
C GLY A 14 9.00 12.49 12.43
N LYS A 15 10.31 12.32 12.67
CA LYS A 15 11.10 11.25 12.06
C LYS A 15 10.88 9.91 12.79
N PRO A 16 10.80 8.78 12.06
CA PRO A 16 10.64 7.45 12.69
C PRO A 16 11.80 7.06 13.59
N LEU A 17 11.53 6.38 14.70
CA LEU A 17 12.49 5.71 15.59
C LEU A 17 12.20 4.21 15.65
N MET A 18 13.06 3.46 16.36
CA MET A 18 12.80 2.04 16.62
C MET A 18 11.48 1.86 17.39
N PRO A 19 10.64 0.88 17.00
CA PRO A 19 9.39 0.63 17.68
C PRO A 19 9.63 0.08 19.10
N CYS A 20 8.70 0.35 20.01
CA CYS A 20 8.80 -0.03 21.41
C CYS A 20 7.72 -1.03 21.83
N SER A 21 7.88 -1.61 23.01
CA SER A 21 6.86 -2.46 23.60
C SER A 21 5.63 -1.65 24.02
N PRO A 22 4.41 -2.24 24.01
CA PRO A 22 3.19 -1.55 24.43
C PRO A 22 3.26 -1.06 25.87
N ALA A 23 3.95 -1.79 26.76
CA ALA A 23 4.19 -1.37 28.13
C ALA A 23 4.93 -0.03 28.18
N LYS A 24 6.05 0.11 27.45
CA LYS A 24 6.81 1.36 27.38
C LYS A 24 5.97 2.50 26.80
N ALA A 25 5.20 2.23 25.73
CA ALA A 25 4.30 3.21 25.15
C ALA A 25 3.25 3.73 26.15
N ARG A 26 2.65 2.84 26.95
CA ARG A 26 1.69 3.23 28.00
C ARG A 26 2.31 4.15 29.05
N HIS A 27 3.52 3.83 29.54
CA HIS A 27 4.22 4.68 30.50
C HIS A 27 4.50 6.08 29.93
N LEU A 28 4.99 6.14 28.68
CA LEU A 28 5.25 7.42 28.00
C LEU A 28 3.98 8.28 27.84
N LEU A 29 2.85 7.65 27.53
CA LEU A 29 1.56 8.34 27.43
C LEU A 29 1.05 8.81 28.79
N LYS A 30 1.15 7.96 29.83
CA LYS A 30 0.73 8.30 31.20
C LYS A 30 1.56 9.46 31.77
N GLU A 31 2.86 9.49 31.48
CA GLU A 31 3.79 10.55 31.87
C GLU A 31 3.71 11.79 30.97
N LYS A 32 2.80 11.83 29.97
CA LYS A 32 2.66 12.94 29.00
C LYS A 32 3.94 13.25 28.19
N LYS A 33 4.85 12.28 28.07
CA LYS A 33 6.08 12.36 27.25
C LYS A 33 5.88 11.98 25.79
N ALA A 34 4.68 11.50 25.45
CA ALA A 34 4.29 11.18 24.09
C ALA A 34 2.82 11.54 23.85
N ILE A 35 2.47 11.71 22.57
CA ILE A 35 1.10 11.90 22.09
C ILE A 35 0.75 10.81 21.07
N VAL A 36 -0.52 10.43 20.98
CA VAL A 36 -0.96 9.49 19.95
C VAL A 36 -1.06 10.22 18.61
N LYS A 37 -0.34 9.72 17.59
CA LYS A 37 -0.34 10.31 16.24
C LYS A 37 -1.26 9.58 15.28
N ARG A 38 -1.30 8.25 15.36
CA ARG A 38 -2.10 7.38 14.47
C ARG A 38 -2.58 6.16 15.26
N ARG A 39 -3.79 5.67 14.96
CA ARG A 39 -4.36 4.48 15.60
C ARG A 39 -3.99 3.17 14.90
N THR A 40 -3.93 3.16 13.57
CA THR A 40 -3.64 1.97 12.78
C THR A 40 -2.67 2.27 11.64
N PRO A 41 -1.41 1.76 11.69
CA PRO A 41 -0.82 1.10 12.86
C PRO A 41 -0.72 2.07 14.05
N PHE A 42 -0.68 1.55 15.28
CA PHE A 42 -0.65 2.41 16.47
C PHE A 42 0.71 3.09 16.58
N THR A 43 0.70 4.42 16.51
CA THR A 43 1.91 5.25 16.46
C THR A 43 1.83 6.37 17.47
N ILE A 44 2.88 6.50 18.27
CA ILE A 44 3.07 7.60 19.22
C ILE A 44 4.18 8.53 18.74
N GLN A 45 4.07 9.81 19.08
CA GLN A 45 5.11 10.81 18.84
C GLN A 45 5.64 11.33 20.16
N LEU A 46 6.95 11.31 20.35
CA LEU A 46 7.60 11.82 21.56
C LEU A 46 7.56 13.36 21.57
N THR A 47 7.28 13.94 22.73
CA THR A 47 7.35 15.39 22.96
C THR A 47 8.71 15.83 23.50
N ILE A 48 9.47 14.88 24.03
CA ILE A 48 10.82 15.05 24.57
C ILE A 48 11.89 14.91 23.47
N ALA A 49 13.05 15.53 23.70
CA ALA A 49 14.22 15.31 22.85
C ALA A 49 14.86 13.96 23.16
N THR A 50 15.19 13.20 22.11
CA THR A 50 15.84 11.88 22.20
C THR A 50 16.84 11.73 21.06
N GLY A 51 17.81 10.83 21.24
CA GLY A 51 18.74 10.44 20.18
C GLY A 51 18.03 9.79 18.97
N GLU A 52 18.76 9.68 17.87
CA GLU A 52 18.25 9.19 16.58
C GLU A 52 18.88 7.87 16.12
N SER A 53 19.58 7.15 17.00
CA SER A 53 20.19 5.86 16.67
C SER A 53 19.11 4.82 16.30
N LYS A 54 19.25 4.20 15.14
CA LYS A 54 18.38 3.11 14.66
C LYS A 54 19.21 1.89 14.31
N GLN A 55 18.58 0.73 14.40
CA GLN A 55 19.13 -0.51 13.84
C GLN A 55 18.75 -0.59 12.36
N PRO A 56 19.59 -1.22 11.50
CA PRO A 56 19.20 -1.51 10.14
C PRO A 56 17.97 -2.45 10.12
N VAL A 57 17.02 -2.15 9.25
CA VAL A 57 15.78 -2.92 9.06
C VAL A 57 15.67 -3.27 7.58
N SER A 58 15.39 -4.53 7.29
CA SER A 58 15.16 -5.03 5.94
C SER A 58 13.65 -5.11 5.67
N LEU A 59 13.22 -4.61 4.51
CA LEU A 59 11.83 -4.74 4.06
C LEU A 59 11.72 -5.93 3.09
N GLY A 60 10.96 -6.94 3.48
CA GLY A 60 10.50 -8.02 2.61
C GLY A 60 9.16 -7.65 1.97
N VAL A 61 9.10 -7.74 0.64
CA VAL A 61 7.87 -7.51 -0.14
C VAL A 61 7.53 -8.79 -0.89
N ASP A 62 6.42 -9.41 -0.53
CA ASP A 62 5.82 -10.52 -1.27
C ASP A 62 4.72 -9.99 -2.18
N ALA A 63 5.03 -9.88 -3.47
CA ALA A 63 4.15 -9.31 -4.49
C ALA A 63 3.26 -10.39 -5.11
N GLY A 64 2.23 -10.82 -4.38
CA GLY A 64 1.20 -11.70 -4.92
C GLY A 64 0.17 -10.99 -5.80
N TYR A 65 -0.56 -11.77 -6.60
CA TYR A 65 -1.57 -11.25 -7.53
C TYR A 65 -2.83 -10.70 -6.82
N LYS A 66 -3.25 -11.43 -5.78
CA LYS A 66 -4.43 -11.09 -4.96
C LYS A 66 -4.03 -10.45 -3.64
N HIS A 67 -2.96 -10.92 -3.03
CA HIS A 67 -2.51 -10.50 -1.71
C HIS A 67 -1.08 -9.96 -1.83
N VAL A 68 -0.79 -8.87 -1.12
CA VAL A 68 0.56 -8.33 -0.98
C VAL A 68 0.98 -8.44 0.47
N GLY A 69 2.02 -9.23 0.71
CA GLY A 69 2.66 -9.35 2.02
C GLY A 69 3.77 -8.31 2.16
N LEU A 70 3.78 -7.56 3.25
CA LEU A 70 4.87 -6.68 3.62
C LEU A 70 5.36 -7.08 5.01
N SER A 71 6.67 -7.29 5.13
CA SER A 71 7.33 -7.60 6.39
C SER A 71 8.53 -6.69 6.55
N ALA A 72 8.70 -6.09 7.73
CA ALA A 72 9.93 -5.39 8.07
C ALA A 72 10.61 -6.07 9.26
N SER A 73 11.83 -6.54 9.06
CA SER A 73 12.55 -7.36 10.02
C SER A 73 13.94 -6.81 10.32
N THR A 74 14.38 -7.01 11.56
CA THR A 74 15.80 -6.95 11.94
C THR A 74 16.33 -8.38 12.04
N GLU A 75 17.64 -8.54 12.24
CA GLU A 75 18.26 -9.86 12.44
C GLU A 75 17.59 -10.68 13.56
N LYS A 76 17.00 -10.02 14.55
CA LYS A 76 16.48 -10.67 15.77
C LYS A 76 14.97 -10.81 15.81
N ALA A 77 14.24 -9.95 15.10
CA ALA A 77 12.79 -9.92 15.22
C ALA A 77 12.12 -9.25 14.02
N GLU A 78 10.93 -9.75 13.69
CA GLU A 78 9.97 -9.06 12.83
C GLU A 78 9.34 -7.89 13.59
N LEU A 79 9.39 -6.69 13.01
CA LEU A 79 8.89 -5.45 13.60
C LEU A 79 7.50 -5.08 13.09
N TYR A 80 7.19 -5.46 11.86
CA TYR A 80 5.96 -5.14 11.17
C TYR A 80 5.63 -6.28 10.20
N ALA A 81 4.36 -6.67 10.19
CA ALA A 81 3.81 -7.58 9.20
C ALA A 81 2.44 -7.04 8.79
N SER A 82 2.18 -7.00 7.49
CA SER A 82 0.86 -6.68 6.96
C SER A 82 0.58 -7.44 5.69
N GLU A 83 -0.66 -7.89 5.56
CA GLU A 83 -1.20 -8.43 4.32
C GLU A 83 -2.27 -7.47 3.79
N VAL A 84 -2.19 -7.15 2.50
CA VAL A 84 -3.18 -6.30 1.83
C VAL A 84 -3.83 -7.09 0.70
N GLU A 85 -5.15 -7.17 0.71
CA GLU A 85 -5.92 -7.67 -0.42
C GLU A 85 -6.05 -6.60 -1.51
N LEU A 86 -5.65 -6.95 -2.73
CA LEU A 86 -5.74 -6.11 -3.91
C LEU A 86 -7.08 -6.28 -4.63
N ARG A 87 -7.51 -5.19 -5.26
CA ARG A 87 -8.73 -5.14 -6.07
C ARG A 87 -8.65 -6.06 -7.30
N GLN A 88 -9.63 -6.97 -7.48
CA GLN A 88 -9.66 -7.96 -8.57
C GLN A 88 -10.74 -7.76 -9.64
N ASP A 89 -11.80 -7.00 -9.36
CA ASP A 89 -12.98 -6.78 -10.22
C ASP A 89 -12.71 -5.95 -11.50
N ILE A 90 -11.53 -5.37 -11.66
CA ILE A 90 -11.22 -4.44 -12.76
C ILE A 90 -11.35 -5.11 -14.14
N THR A 91 -10.91 -6.36 -14.27
CA THR A 91 -11.01 -7.11 -15.52
C THR A 91 -12.46 -7.30 -15.95
N ASP A 92 -13.32 -7.60 -14.99
CA ASP A 92 -14.74 -7.87 -15.23
C ASP A 92 -15.47 -6.57 -15.58
N LEU A 93 -15.18 -5.48 -14.86
CA LEU A 93 -15.72 -4.15 -15.15
C LEU A 93 -15.30 -3.64 -16.53
N LEU A 94 -14.04 -3.86 -16.95
CA LEU A 94 -13.57 -3.51 -18.29
C LEU A 94 -14.27 -4.34 -19.38
N SER A 95 -14.48 -5.63 -19.11
CA SER A 95 -15.15 -6.55 -20.03
C SER A 95 -16.63 -6.21 -20.18
N ALA A 96 -17.34 -5.94 -19.09
CA ALA A 96 -18.73 -5.49 -19.09
C ALA A 96 -18.88 -4.17 -19.87
N ARG A 97 -18.01 -3.19 -19.60
CA ARG A 97 -17.97 -1.91 -20.33
C ARG A 97 -17.76 -2.11 -21.83
N LEU A 98 -16.88 -3.03 -22.23
CA LEU A 98 -16.64 -3.39 -23.62
C LEU A 98 -17.88 -4.01 -24.27
N ALA A 99 -18.54 -4.95 -23.59
CA ALA A 99 -19.73 -5.66 -24.06
C ALA A 99 -20.91 -4.69 -24.29
N LEU A 100 -21.20 -3.83 -23.32
CA LEU A 100 -22.26 -2.80 -23.44
C LEU A 100 -22.01 -1.86 -24.62
N ARG A 101 -20.75 -1.44 -24.81
CA ARG A 101 -20.36 -0.58 -25.94
C ARG A 101 -20.53 -1.29 -27.29
N ARG A 102 -20.20 -2.58 -27.38
CA ARG A 102 -20.39 -3.40 -28.59
C ARG A 102 -21.87 -3.55 -28.91
N SER A 103 -22.68 -3.95 -27.93
CA SER A 103 -24.14 -4.13 -28.07
C SER A 103 -24.82 -2.84 -28.54
N ARG A 104 -24.51 -1.69 -27.93
CA ARG A 104 -25.05 -0.39 -28.36
C ARG A 104 -24.70 -0.06 -29.81
N ARG A 105 -23.45 -0.27 -30.22
CA ARG A 105 -23.01 0.00 -31.60
C ARG A 105 -23.74 -0.92 -32.59
N ASN A 106 -23.88 -2.20 -32.27
CA ASN A 106 -24.61 -3.14 -33.12
C ASN A 106 -26.06 -2.70 -33.36
N ARG A 107 -26.76 -2.27 -32.29
CA ARG A 107 -28.17 -1.86 -32.37
C ARG A 107 -28.41 -0.51 -33.03
N LYS A 108 -27.49 0.46 -32.88
CA LYS A 108 -27.72 1.87 -33.24
C LYS A 108 -26.88 2.38 -34.40
N MET A 109 -25.82 1.68 -34.80
CA MET A 109 -24.87 2.16 -35.81
C MET A 109 -24.83 1.22 -37.03
N ARG A 110 -25.93 1.14 -37.79
CA ARG A 110 -26.09 0.22 -38.94
C ARG A 110 -25.10 0.47 -40.09
N TYR A 111 -24.70 1.72 -40.31
CA TYR A 111 -23.81 2.12 -41.43
C TYR A 111 -22.43 2.63 -40.97
N ARG A 112 -22.01 2.28 -39.74
CA ARG A 112 -20.73 2.77 -39.23
C ARG A 112 -19.56 2.05 -39.86
N ALA A 113 -18.76 2.77 -40.63
CA ALA A 113 -17.49 2.27 -41.15
C ALA A 113 -16.56 1.79 -40.01
N PRO A 114 -15.82 0.68 -40.23
CA PRO A 114 -14.82 0.21 -39.29
C PRO A 114 -13.71 1.25 -39.10
N ARG A 115 -13.17 1.35 -37.88
CA ARG A 115 -12.07 2.28 -37.54
C ARG A 115 -10.94 1.50 -36.86
N PHE A 116 -10.18 0.74 -37.65
CA PHE A 116 -9.09 -0.09 -37.15
C PHE A 116 -7.95 0.75 -36.56
N ASP A 117 -7.71 1.94 -37.11
CA ASP A 117 -6.65 2.86 -36.68
C ASP A 117 -6.97 3.61 -35.38
N ASN A 118 -8.21 3.59 -34.89
CA ASN A 118 -8.55 4.25 -33.62
C ASN A 118 -7.94 3.57 -32.38
N ARG A 119 -7.18 2.48 -32.56
CA ARG A 119 -6.49 1.74 -31.50
C ARG A 119 -5.00 2.10 -31.37
N ILE A 120 -4.56 3.24 -31.91
CA ILE A 120 -3.15 3.69 -31.84
C ILE A 120 -2.59 3.72 -30.41
N ARG A 121 -3.41 4.02 -29.39
CA ARG A 121 -2.93 4.14 -28.01
C ARG A 121 -2.23 2.87 -27.50
N THR A 122 -2.71 1.68 -27.89
CA THR A 122 -2.13 0.41 -27.43
C THR A 122 -0.81 0.07 -28.12
N LYS A 123 -0.48 0.76 -29.23
CA LYS A 123 0.76 0.56 -29.99
C LYS A 123 1.89 1.46 -29.50
N ARG A 124 1.64 2.38 -28.56
CA ARG A 124 2.66 3.27 -28.01
C ARG A 124 3.58 2.49 -27.07
N LYS A 125 4.88 2.74 -27.17
CA LYS A 125 5.88 2.18 -26.25
C LYS A 125 5.54 2.57 -24.81
N GLY A 126 5.61 1.61 -23.88
CA GLY A 126 5.27 1.81 -22.46
C GLY A 126 3.76 1.78 -22.15
N TRP A 127 2.90 1.50 -23.13
CA TRP A 127 1.48 1.32 -22.84
C TRP A 127 1.24 0.01 -22.07
N LEU A 128 0.58 0.13 -20.91
CA LEU A 128 0.08 -0.99 -20.14
C LEU A 128 -1.46 -1.01 -20.17
N ALA A 129 -2.02 -2.22 -20.06
CA ALA A 129 -3.45 -2.34 -19.85
C ALA A 129 -3.83 -1.71 -18.50
N PRO A 130 -4.98 -1.02 -18.39
CA PRO A 130 -5.38 -0.37 -17.14
C PRO A 130 -5.44 -1.31 -15.93
N SER A 131 -5.72 -2.60 -16.16
CA SER A 131 -5.70 -3.63 -15.11
C SER A 131 -4.29 -3.91 -14.60
N VAL A 132 -3.27 -3.88 -15.46
CA VAL A 132 -1.87 -4.10 -15.11
C VAL A 132 -1.30 -2.87 -14.43
N GLU A 133 -1.57 -1.69 -14.98
CA GLU A 133 -1.17 -0.39 -14.42
C GLU A 133 -1.72 -0.21 -13.00
N ASN A 134 -3.00 -0.53 -12.77
CA ASN A 134 -3.58 -0.50 -11.43
C ASN A 134 -2.85 -1.43 -10.45
N ARG A 135 -2.45 -2.64 -10.87
CA ARG A 135 -1.72 -3.57 -10.00
C ARG A 135 -0.38 -2.99 -9.59
N ILE A 136 0.42 -2.55 -10.57
CA ILE A 136 1.73 -1.95 -10.32
C ILE A 136 1.59 -0.77 -9.35
N ASN A 137 0.66 0.14 -9.63
CA ASN A 137 0.41 1.30 -8.77
C ASN A 137 -0.06 0.91 -7.37
N ALA A 138 -0.86 -0.16 -7.24
CA ALA A 138 -1.28 -0.66 -5.95
C ALA A 138 -0.09 -1.20 -5.15
N HIS A 139 0.80 -2.00 -5.75
CA HIS A 139 2.02 -2.47 -5.09
C HIS A 139 2.90 -1.29 -4.65
N LEU A 140 3.19 -0.34 -5.55
CA LEU A 140 4.01 0.83 -5.25
C LEU A 140 3.42 1.66 -4.11
N SER A 141 2.12 1.95 -4.17
CA SER A 141 1.43 2.69 -3.11
C SER A 141 1.49 1.98 -1.74
N ARG A 142 1.48 0.64 -1.72
CA ARG A 142 1.61 -0.11 -0.45
C ARG A 142 3.03 -0.09 0.09
N ILE A 143 4.04 -0.17 -0.77
CA ILE A 143 5.46 -0.06 -0.38
C ILE A 143 5.75 1.34 0.16
N GLU A 144 5.30 2.39 -0.54
CA GLU A 144 5.46 3.79 -0.12
C GLU A 144 4.79 4.10 1.22
N ALA A 145 3.71 3.40 1.57
CA ALA A 145 3.03 3.60 2.86
C ALA A 145 3.83 3.07 4.06
N VAL A 146 4.84 2.23 3.83
CA VAL A 146 5.68 1.60 4.87
C VAL A 146 7.06 2.25 4.95
N LEU A 147 7.57 2.84 3.87
CA LEU A 147 8.82 3.61 3.82
C LEU A 147 8.70 4.94 4.56
#